data_AF-A0A5N0UV27-F1
#
_entry.id   AF-A0A5N0UV27-F1
#
_cell.length_a   1.000
_cell.length_b   1.000
_cell.length_c   1.000
_cell.angle_alpha   90.00
_cell.angle_beta   90.00
_cell.angle_gamma   90.00
#
_symmetry.space_group_name_H-M   'P 1'
#
loop_
_entity.id
_entity.type
_entity.pdbx_description
1 polymer ?
#
loop_
_entity_poly.entity_id
_entity_poly.type
_entity_poly.pdbx_seq_one_letter_code
_entity_poly.pdbx_strand_id
1 'polypeptide(L)'
;MHDFDKDFFRDDAFVADPYPYYEALRARCPVHREDHHDVLMVTGYDEAVEVFGDADRFSSCIAVTGPFPGFPVPLEGDDVSGLIEEHRDKLPMSDQLPTLD
;
A
#
# COMPACT_ATOMS: atom_id res chain seq x y z
N MET A 1 -19.60 5.15 16.03
CA MET A 1 -18.39 4.30 16.02
C MET A 1 -17.58 4.81 14.85
N HIS A 2 -16.37 5.32 15.07
CA HIS A 2 -15.60 5.86 13.96
C HIS A 2 -15.15 4.68 13.09
N ASP A 3 -15.52 4.69 11.80
CA ASP A 3 -15.15 3.59 10.88
C ASP A 3 -13.63 3.44 10.68
N PHE A 4 -12.82 4.35 11.26
CA PHE A 4 -11.36 4.33 11.23
C PHE A 4 -10.72 3.24 12.11
N ASP A 5 -11.40 2.77 13.16
CA ASP A 5 -10.84 1.76 14.08
C ASP A 5 -10.90 0.33 13.49
N LYS A 6 -11.42 0.18 12.27
CA LYS A 6 -11.57 -1.12 11.60
C LYS A 6 -10.39 -1.43 10.70
N ASP A 7 -10.04 -2.70 10.64
CA ASP A 7 -8.99 -3.22 9.78
C ASP A 7 -9.52 -3.33 8.33
N PHE A 8 -9.13 -2.39 7.48
CA PHE A 8 -9.54 -2.35 6.07
C PHE A 8 -9.25 -3.66 5.31
N PHE A 9 -8.17 -4.35 5.67
CA PHE A 9 -7.73 -5.53 4.94
C PHE A 9 -8.38 -6.84 5.41
N ARG A 10 -9.09 -6.82 6.54
CA ARG A 10 -9.66 -8.03 7.16
C ARG A 10 -11.14 -7.94 7.49
N ASP A 11 -11.71 -6.74 7.55
CA ASP A 11 -13.12 -6.56 7.87
C ASP A 11 -14.00 -6.71 6.61
N ASP A 12 -14.84 -7.75 6.60
CA ASP A 12 -15.78 -8.04 5.52
C ASP A 12 -16.77 -6.90 5.24
N ALA A 13 -16.98 -5.97 6.19
CA ALA A 13 -17.85 -4.82 5.99
C ALA A 13 -17.44 -3.97 4.78
N PHE A 14 -16.15 -3.92 4.45
CA PHE A 14 -15.62 -3.13 3.34
C PHE A 14 -15.75 -3.80 1.96
N VAL A 15 -16.06 -5.10 1.92
CA VAL A 15 -16.24 -5.84 0.67
C VAL A 15 -17.48 -5.35 -0.08
N ALA A 16 -18.55 -5.04 0.66
CA ALA A 16 -19.82 -4.62 0.07
C ALA A 16 -19.78 -3.15 -0.39
N ASP A 17 -19.30 -2.26 0.46
CA ASP A 17 -19.24 -0.82 0.19
C ASP A 17 -18.11 -0.15 0.99
N PRO A 18 -16.92 0.05 0.40
CA PRO A 18 -15.81 0.72 1.06
C PRO A 18 -15.84 2.25 0.88
N TYR A 19 -16.75 2.80 0.08
CA TYR A 19 -16.70 4.22 -0.29
C TYR A 19 -16.93 5.18 0.89
N PRO A 20 -17.85 4.91 1.84
CA PRO A 20 -17.99 5.74 3.04
C PRO A 20 -16.70 5.83 3.85
N TYR A 21 -15.94 4.73 3.93
CA TYR A 21 -14.65 4.69 4.60
C TYR A 21 -13.60 5.55 3.88
N TYR A 22 -13.49 5.43 2.55
CA TYR A 22 -12.58 6.27 1.76
C TYR A 22 -12.93 7.75 1.83
N GLU A 23 -14.22 8.11 1.81
CA GLU A 23 -14.68 9.49 1.95
C GLU A 23 -14.27 10.06 3.32
N ALA A 24 -14.49 9.29 4.38
CA ALA A 24 -14.11 9.67 5.73
C ALA A 24 -12.59 9.87 5.87
N LEU A 25 -11.78 8.98 5.28
CA LEU A 25 -10.32 9.11 5.26
C LEU A 25 -9.90 10.38 4.53
N ARG A 26 -10.38 10.56 3.29
CA ARG A 26 -10.02 11.69 2.44
C ARG A 26 -10.40 13.03 3.07
N ALA A 27 -11.56 13.10 3.73
CA ALA A 27 -12.01 14.31 4.42
C ALA A 27 -11.13 14.70 5.61
N ARG A 28 -10.43 13.73 6.22
CA ARG A 28 -9.49 13.97 7.32
C ARG A 28 -8.08 14.26 6.82
N CYS A 29 -7.55 13.41 5.94
CA CYS A 29 -6.24 13.54 5.33
C CYS A 29 -6.18 12.68 4.06
N PRO A 30 -5.80 13.24 2.89
CA PRO A 30 -5.74 12.47 1.64
C PRO A 30 -4.70 11.34 1.68
N VAL A 31 -3.70 11.43 2.57
CA VAL A 31 -2.70 10.39 2.83
C VAL A 31 -2.74 10.05 4.32
N HIS A 32 -3.33 8.91 4.66
CA HIS A 32 -3.56 8.53 6.06
C HIS A 32 -2.81 7.24 6.42
N ARG A 33 -2.06 7.25 7.51
CA ARG A 33 -1.49 6.01 8.06
C ARG A 33 -2.56 5.26 8.83
N GLU A 34 -2.87 4.03 8.41
CA GLU A 34 -3.86 3.21 9.12
C GLU A 34 -3.25 2.51 10.34
N ASP A 35 -4.10 2.11 11.29
CA ASP A 35 -3.70 1.73 12.65
C ASP A 35 -3.23 0.26 12.82
N HIS A 36 -3.27 -0.58 11.77
CA HIS A 36 -3.17 -2.05 11.89
C HIS A 36 -1.94 -2.67 11.23
N HIS A 37 -1.56 -2.25 10.03
CA HIS A 37 -0.52 -2.90 9.19
C HIS A 37 0.55 -1.93 8.68
N ASP A 38 0.60 -0.73 9.25
CA ASP A 38 1.57 0.31 8.90
C ASP A 38 1.47 0.82 7.45
N VAL A 39 0.28 0.71 6.84
CA VAL A 39 0.05 1.14 5.46
C VAL A 39 -0.33 2.62 5.40
N LEU A 40 0.15 3.32 4.36
CA LEU A 40 -0.38 4.61 3.96
C LEU A 40 -1.53 4.44 2.98
N MET A 41 -2.74 4.77 3.43
CA MET A 41 -3.95 4.84 2.61
C MET A 41 -3.98 6.17 1.86
N VAL A 42 -3.69 6.12 0.55
CA VAL A 42 -3.74 7.28 -0.35
C VAL A 42 -5.12 7.36 -1.00
N THR A 43 -5.94 8.31 -0.56
CA THR A 43 -7.34 8.48 -1.01
C THR A 43 -7.57 9.77 -1.78
N GLY A 44 -6.62 10.72 -1.73
CA GLY A 44 -6.62 11.92 -2.57
C GLY A 44 -6.16 11.63 -3.99
N TYR A 45 -6.74 12.34 -4.96
CA TYR A 45 -6.46 12.09 -6.38
C TYR A 45 -5.07 12.57 -6.79
N ASP A 46 -4.71 13.80 -6.42
CA ASP A 46 -3.44 14.41 -6.81
C ASP A 46 -2.26 13.64 -6.19
N GLU A 47 -2.40 13.22 -4.92
CA GLU A 47 -1.39 12.42 -4.23
C GLU A 47 -1.25 11.01 -4.82
N ALA A 48 -2.36 10.38 -5.21
CA ALA A 48 -2.31 9.09 -5.89
C ALA A 48 -1.59 9.21 -7.26
N VAL A 49 -1.87 10.27 -8.03
CA VAL A 49 -1.20 10.52 -9.30
C VAL A 49 0.31 10.76 -9.11
N GLU A 50 0.70 11.50 -8.05
CA GLU A 50 2.10 11.72 -7.72
C GLU A 50 2.82 10.39 -7.40
N VAL A 51 2.24 9.54 -6.54
CA VAL A 51 2.80 8.23 -6.20
C VAL A 51 2.93 7.34 -7.43
N PHE A 52 1.89 7.24 -8.26
CA PHE A 52 1.92 6.44 -9.49
C PHE A 52 2.91 6.97 -10.55
N GLY A 53 3.29 8.24 -10.46
CA GLY A 53 4.21 8.88 -11.40
C GLY A 53 5.68 8.82 -10.99
N ASP A 54 6.01 8.34 -9.78
CA ASP A 54 7.36 8.41 -9.20
C ASP A 54 7.89 7.01 -8.83
N ALA A 55 8.19 6.22 -9.86
CA ALA A 55 8.75 4.87 -9.70
C ALA A 55 10.17 4.87 -9.08
N ASP A 56 10.88 6.00 -9.15
CA ASP A 56 12.18 6.15 -8.48
C ASP A 56 12.05 6.09 -6.95
N ARG A 57 10.90 6.54 -6.39
CA ARG A 57 10.63 6.52 -4.95
C ARG A 57 9.68 5.41 -4.52
N PHE A 58 8.73 5.01 -5.37
CA PHE A 58 7.68 4.06 -5.03
C PHE A 58 7.76 2.82 -5.90
N SER A 59 8.55 1.84 -5.45
CA SER A 59 8.67 0.58 -6.19
C SER A 59 7.36 -0.21 -6.22
N SER A 60 7.03 -0.76 -7.39
CA SER A 60 5.87 -1.64 -7.60
C SER A 60 6.09 -3.09 -7.13
N CYS A 61 7.23 -3.42 -6.51
CA CYS A 61 7.65 -4.79 -6.21
C CYS A 61 6.65 -5.61 -5.35
N ILE A 62 5.81 -4.95 -4.55
CA ILE A 62 4.76 -5.59 -3.73
C ILE A 62 3.34 -5.18 -4.12
N ALA A 63 3.13 -4.60 -5.31
CA ALA A 63 1.84 -4.05 -5.73
C ALA A 63 0.69 -5.08 -5.69
N VAL A 64 0.99 -6.37 -5.94
CA VAL A 64 -0.01 -7.45 -5.92
C VAL A 64 -0.37 -7.87 -4.48
N THR A 65 0.62 -7.97 -3.61
CA THR A 65 0.46 -8.53 -2.27
C THR A 65 0.12 -7.49 -1.22
N GLY A 66 0.49 -6.22 -1.47
CA GLY A 66 0.46 -5.17 -0.47
C GLY A 66 1.11 -5.65 0.84
N PRO A 67 0.44 -5.45 1.99
CA PRO A 67 0.99 -5.84 3.30
C PRO A 67 0.96 -7.36 3.57
N PHE A 68 0.40 -8.21 2.70
CA PHE A 68 0.26 -9.65 2.95
C PHE A 68 0.79 -10.52 1.80
N PRO A 69 1.89 -11.28 1.98
CA PRO A 69 2.67 -11.45 3.22
C PRO A 69 3.60 -10.28 3.57
N GLY A 70 3.68 -9.25 2.72
CA GLY A 70 4.63 -8.13 2.85
C GLY A 70 6.01 -8.46 2.26
N PHE A 71 6.99 -7.60 2.53
CA PHE A 71 8.37 -7.80 2.09
C PHE A 71 9.04 -8.93 2.90
N PRO A 72 9.86 -9.81 2.29
CA PRO A 72 10.32 -11.06 2.93
C PRO A 72 11.34 -10.87 4.06
N VAL A 73 11.90 -9.67 4.21
CA VAL A 73 12.89 -9.31 5.23
C VAL A 73 12.55 -7.94 5.81
N PRO A 74 13.02 -7.59 7.03
CA PRO A 74 12.85 -6.26 7.59
C PRO A 74 13.43 -5.17 6.67
N LEU A 75 12.69 -4.06 6.52
CA LEU A 75 13.12 -2.87 5.81
C LEU A 75 13.70 -1.88 6.84
N GLU A 76 15.01 -1.70 6.84
CA GLU A 76 15.72 -0.81 7.77
C GLU A 76 16.56 0.23 7.02
N GLY A 77 16.60 1.45 7.54
CA GLY A 77 17.32 2.58 6.96
C GLY A 77 16.47 3.46 6.03
N ASP A 78 17.10 4.47 5.46
CA ASP A 78 16.44 5.49 4.63
C ASP A 78 16.42 5.14 3.13
N ASP A 79 17.16 4.10 2.72
CA ASP A 79 17.19 3.59 1.35
C ASP A 79 17.20 2.06 1.37
N VAL A 80 16.15 1.47 0.81
CA VAL A 80 15.95 0.02 0.74
C VAL A 80 16.08 -0.54 -0.68
N SER A 81 16.53 0.28 -1.64
CA SER A 81 16.63 -0.11 -3.06
C SER A 81 17.48 -1.36 -3.25
N GLY A 82 18.60 -1.47 -2.52
CA GLY A 82 19.46 -2.65 -2.57
C GLY A 82 18.78 -3.92 -2.04
N LEU A 83 17.95 -3.81 -1.00
CA LEU A 83 17.16 -4.93 -0.49
C LEU A 83 16.08 -5.35 -1.49
N ILE A 84 15.41 -4.39 -2.13
CA ILE A 84 14.44 -4.65 -3.19
C ILE A 84 15.11 -5.45 -4.32
N GLU A 85 16.25 -5.00 -4.84
CA GLU A 85 16.97 -5.71 -5.91
C GLU A 85 17.41 -7.12 -5.52
N GLU A 86 17.89 -7.34 -4.29
CA GLU A 86 18.29 -8.67 -3.81
C GLU A 86 17.12 -9.68 -3.77
N HIS A 87 15.91 -9.19 -3.53
CA HIS A 87 14.73 -10.02 -3.33
C HIS A 87 13.71 -9.97 -4.46
N ARG A 88 13.85 -9.07 -5.46
CA ARG A 88 12.88 -8.79 -6.54
C ARG A 88 12.35 -10.07 -7.20
N ASP A 89 13.24 -10.97 -7.60
CA ASP A 89 12.89 -12.22 -8.29
C ASP A 89 12.23 -13.28 -7.38
N LYS A 90 12.26 -13.08 -6.05
CA LYS A 90 11.72 -14.01 -5.04
C LYS A 90 10.35 -13.57 -4.53
N LEU A 91 9.89 -12.38 -4.89
CA LEU A 91 8.60 -11.84 -4.45
C LEU A 91 7.44 -12.61 -5.11
N PRO A 92 6.28 -12.73 -4.45
CA PRO A 92 5.13 -13.38 -5.05
C PRO A 92 4.74 -12.71 -6.37
N MET A 93 4.50 -13.53 -7.40
CA MET A 93 4.15 -13.06 -8.76
C MET A 93 5.26 -12.25 -9.46
N SER A 94 6.53 -12.36 -9.04
CA SER A 94 7.68 -11.72 -9.69
C SER A 94 7.91 -12.15 -11.14
N ASP A 95 7.44 -13.35 -11.51
CA ASP A 95 7.52 -13.91 -12.85
C ASP A 95 6.34 -13.52 -13.75
N GLN A 96 5.32 -12.88 -13.18
CA GLN A 96 4.22 -12.30 -13.92
C GLN A 96 4.59 -10.86 -14.31
N LEU A 97 3.87 -10.27 -15.27
CA LEU A 97 3.96 -8.83 -15.56
C LEU A 97 2.72 -8.09 -15.01
N PRO A 98 2.47 -8.09 -13.67
CA PRO A 98 1.27 -7.49 -13.10
C PRO A 98 1.36 -5.96 -13.03
N THR A 99 2.58 -5.43 -12.92
CA THR A 99 2.92 -4.01 -12.83
C THR A 99 4.29 -3.79 -13.46
N LEU A 100 4.58 -2.55 -13.86
CA LEU A 100 5.90 -2.14 -14.32
C LEU A 100 6.43 -1.15 -13.29
N ASP A 101 7.68 -1.36 -12.88
CA ASP A 101 8.50 -0.36 -12.18
C ASP A 101 9.15 0.54 -13.23
#